data_AF-A0A7Y1AC74-F1
#
_entry.id   AF-A0A7Y1AC74-F1
#
_cell.length_a   1.000
_cell.length_b   1.000
_cell.length_c   1.000
_cell.angle_alpha   90.00
_cell.angle_beta   90.00
_cell.angle_gamma   90.00
#
_symmetry.space_group_name_H-M   'P 1'
#
loop_
_entity.id
_entity.type
_entity.pdbx_description
1 polymer ?
#
loop_
_entity_poly.entity_id
_entity_poly.type
_entity_poly.pdbx_seq_one_letter_code
_entity_poly.pdbx_strand_id
1 'polypeptide(L)'
;MEKSDIDKARGIELEAVLEGFGAIRDPADPKRNWKTHAGRVTVTDEKFYNHDADKGGGGAIDLAMHLGGFGFRDAVAWLGGTHGREAAVQTYQAEARHQATRILDSTPKPKLEIPEPDPKKLARVMNYLTNTRGIPEQIVNTAIDKGRLWADKFGNAVFALRTLDGKMSGAELRGTYSKPFHGIRGDRGLYFTGKAASKLAVFVESSIEAMSYQALNPEALVIGTAGSTRDILQGAAKHLEGQGYKIVDGFNADKAGDRLGDRLKEAVSQEVERQRPTAGKDWNIELKAQQRAAAKENTPGKLEAEPER
;
A
#
# COMPACT_ATOMS: atom_id res chain seq x y z
N MET A 1 13.23 -24.54 -40.55
CA MET A 1 13.23 -24.10 -39.15
C MET A 1 12.06 -23.17 -38.98
N GLU A 2 11.02 -23.65 -38.30
CA GLU A 2 9.80 -22.90 -38.09
C GLU A 2 9.98 -21.84 -37.00
N LYS A 3 9.15 -20.78 -37.06
CA LYS A 3 9.05 -19.71 -36.08
C LYS A 3 8.84 -20.20 -34.62
N SER A 4 8.53 -21.48 -34.41
CA SER A 4 8.23 -22.10 -33.11
C SER A 4 9.47 -22.49 -32.27
N ASP A 5 10.68 -22.45 -32.84
CA ASP A 5 11.92 -22.68 -32.07
C ASP A 5 12.57 -21.38 -31.57
N ILE A 6 12.26 -20.24 -32.18
CA ILE A 6 12.71 -18.90 -31.73
C ILE A 6 11.90 -18.41 -30.53
N ASP A 7 10.62 -18.81 -30.42
CA ASP A 7 9.77 -18.46 -29.28
C ASP A 7 10.05 -19.28 -28.00
N LYS A 8 10.89 -20.34 -28.06
CA LYS A 8 11.16 -21.26 -26.93
C LYS A 8 12.32 -20.86 -26.00
N ALA A 9 12.89 -19.67 -26.16
CA ALA A 9 13.96 -19.17 -25.30
C ALA A 9 13.72 -17.76 -24.77
N ARG A 10 12.46 -17.32 -24.64
CA ARG A 10 12.19 -16.04 -23.98
C ARG A 10 12.40 -16.22 -22.47
N GLY A 11 13.40 -15.54 -21.93
CA GLY A 11 13.57 -15.38 -20.49
C GLY A 11 12.36 -14.66 -19.88
N ILE A 12 12.46 -14.27 -18.61
CA ILE A 12 11.37 -13.55 -17.96
C ILE A 12 11.29 -12.13 -18.55
N GLU A 13 10.15 -11.78 -19.13
CA GLU A 13 9.87 -10.43 -19.66
C GLU A 13 9.84 -9.38 -18.53
N LEU A 14 10.29 -8.16 -18.81
CA LEU A 14 10.37 -7.09 -17.80
C LEU A 14 9.00 -6.71 -17.23
N GLU A 15 7.96 -6.75 -18.06
CA GLU A 15 6.57 -6.53 -17.68
C GLU A 15 6.10 -7.55 -16.65
N ALA A 16 6.47 -8.82 -16.81
CA ALA A 16 6.13 -9.87 -15.87
C ALA A 16 6.81 -9.62 -14.51
N VAL A 17 8.08 -9.20 -14.51
CA VAL A 17 8.78 -8.81 -13.29
C VAL A 17 8.06 -7.65 -12.59
N LEU A 18 7.70 -6.61 -13.35
CA LEU A 18 6.97 -5.45 -12.84
C LEU A 18 5.65 -5.86 -12.17
N GLU A 19 4.85 -6.69 -12.84
CA GLU A 19 3.61 -7.25 -12.32
C GLU A 19 3.85 -8.06 -11.03
N GLY A 20 4.91 -8.86 -10.98
CA GLY A 20 5.30 -9.63 -9.78
C GLY A 20 5.67 -8.76 -8.58
N PHE A 21 6.16 -7.53 -8.80
CA PHE A 21 6.39 -6.53 -7.74
C PHE A 21 5.14 -5.68 -7.42
N GLY A 22 4.01 -5.98 -8.06
CA GLY A 22 2.75 -5.25 -7.93
C GLY A 22 2.75 -3.90 -8.63
N ALA A 23 3.58 -3.73 -9.67
CA ALA A 23 3.56 -2.53 -10.49
C ALA A 23 2.26 -2.42 -11.28
N ILE A 24 1.84 -1.18 -11.54
CA ILE A 24 0.61 -0.89 -12.29
C ILE A 24 0.99 -0.07 -13.52
N ARG A 25 0.41 -0.40 -14.68
CA ARG A 25 0.60 0.39 -15.91
C ARG A 25 0.16 1.84 -15.71
N ASP A 26 0.95 2.79 -16.22
CA ASP A 26 0.60 4.21 -16.19
C ASP A 26 -0.46 4.51 -17.25
N PRO A 27 -1.66 5.02 -16.90
CA PRO A 27 -2.71 5.29 -17.88
C PRO A 27 -2.30 6.26 -19.00
N ALA A 28 -1.33 7.13 -18.75
CA ALA A 28 -0.83 8.09 -19.75
C ALA A 28 0.01 7.42 -20.86
N ASP A 29 0.68 6.32 -20.55
CA ASP A 29 1.42 5.50 -21.51
C ASP A 29 1.48 4.06 -20.98
N PRO A 30 0.38 3.30 -21.15
CA PRO A 30 0.24 1.99 -20.53
C PRO A 30 1.14 0.95 -21.21
N LYS A 31 1.74 1.26 -22.37
CA LYS A 31 2.62 0.35 -23.10
C LYS A 31 4.01 0.30 -22.46
N ARG A 32 4.57 1.47 -22.14
CA ARG A 32 5.98 1.56 -21.70
C ARG A 32 6.14 1.97 -20.25
N ASN A 33 5.19 2.72 -19.68
CA ASN A 33 5.36 3.32 -18.36
C ASN A 33 4.62 2.55 -17.29
N TRP A 34 5.31 2.35 -16.18
CA TRP A 34 4.86 1.58 -15.02
C TRP A 34 5.07 2.37 -13.74
N LYS A 35 4.13 2.21 -12.82
CA LYS A 35 4.16 2.77 -11.47
C LYS A 35 4.59 1.68 -10.51
N THR A 36 5.70 1.90 -9.82
CA THR A 36 6.28 0.95 -8.85
C THR A 36 6.50 1.64 -7.50
N HIS A 37 6.76 0.88 -6.45
CA HIS A 37 7.17 1.44 -5.16
C HIS A 37 8.49 2.19 -5.19
N ALA A 38 9.33 1.93 -6.19
CA ALA A 38 10.64 2.54 -6.36
C ALA A 38 10.58 3.79 -7.25
N GLY A 39 9.38 4.18 -7.70
CA GLY A 39 9.16 5.27 -8.65
C GLY A 39 8.68 4.82 -10.03
N ARG A 40 8.64 5.77 -10.96
CA ARG A 40 8.22 5.53 -12.35
C ARG A 40 9.30 4.80 -13.13
N VAL A 41 8.93 3.64 -13.67
CA VAL A 41 9.78 2.82 -14.52
C VAL A 41 9.26 2.87 -15.96
N THR A 42 10.12 3.16 -16.91
CA THR A 42 9.86 2.97 -18.35
C THR A 42 10.55 1.70 -18.81
N VAL A 43 9.84 0.84 -19.52
CA VAL A 43 10.39 -0.33 -20.22
C VAL A 43 10.50 0.00 -21.70
N THR A 44 11.64 -0.32 -22.31
CA THR A 44 11.86 -0.23 -23.76
C THR A 44 12.74 -1.40 -24.15
N ASP A 45 12.15 -2.31 -24.93
CA ASP A 45 12.74 -3.61 -25.26
C ASP A 45 13.17 -4.34 -23.97
N GLU A 46 14.40 -4.83 -23.90
CA GLU A 46 14.94 -5.54 -22.73
C GLU A 46 15.54 -4.61 -21.66
N LYS A 47 15.29 -3.29 -21.73
CA LYS A 47 15.83 -2.30 -20.81
C LYS A 47 14.75 -1.61 -20.02
N PHE A 48 15.12 -1.18 -18.81
CA PHE A 48 14.28 -0.30 -18.00
C PHE A 48 15.03 0.95 -17.55
N TYR A 49 14.27 2.01 -17.30
CA TYR A 49 14.75 3.23 -16.68
C TYR A 49 13.80 3.70 -15.58
N ASN A 50 14.30 3.85 -14.37
CA ASN A 50 13.59 4.46 -13.27
C ASN A 50 13.91 5.96 -13.20
N HIS A 51 12.92 6.78 -13.53
CA HIS A 51 13.07 8.24 -13.65
C HIS A 51 13.22 8.93 -12.30
N ASP A 52 12.66 8.35 -11.23
CA ASP A 52 12.66 8.98 -9.92
C ASP A 52 13.94 8.65 -9.14
N ALA A 53 14.63 7.56 -9.51
CA ALA A 53 15.90 7.13 -8.95
C ALA A 53 17.10 7.42 -9.87
N ASP A 54 16.87 8.00 -11.05
CA ASP A 54 17.87 8.23 -12.10
C ASP A 54 18.75 6.99 -12.37
N LYS A 55 18.09 5.83 -12.52
CA LYS A 55 18.77 4.53 -12.61
C LYS A 55 18.15 3.65 -13.68
N GLY A 56 18.98 3.14 -14.58
CA GLY A 56 18.60 2.16 -15.60
C GLY A 56 19.30 0.82 -15.41
N GLY A 57 18.80 -0.21 -16.09
CA GLY A 57 19.36 -1.56 -16.12
C GLY A 57 18.78 -2.39 -17.27
N GLY A 58 19.32 -3.59 -17.46
CA GLY A 58 18.92 -4.50 -18.54
C GLY A 58 18.46 -5.86 -18.02
N GLY A 59 17.31 -6.34 -18.51
CA GLY A 59 16.82 -7.68 -18.20
C GLY A 59 16.20 -7.83 -16.81
N ALA A 60 15.59 -9.00 -16.61
CA ALA A 60 14.76 -9.29 -15.44
C ALA A 60 15.52 -9.26 -14.11
N ILE A 61 16.81 -9.63 -14.11
CA ILE A 61 17.63 -9.71 -12.90
C ILE A 61 17.92 -8.30 -12.37
N ASP A 62 18.44 -7.41 -13.22
CA ASP A 62 18.72 -6.01 -12.85
C ASP A 62 17.46 -5.33 -12.34
N LEU A 63 16.31 -5.60 -12.98
CA LEU A 63 15.03 -5.07 -12.57
C LEU A 63 14.57 -5.62 -11.22
N ALA A 64 14.71 -6.93 -10.98
CA ALA A 64 14.39 -7.55 -9.71
C ALA A 64 15.34 -7.10 -8.58
N MET A 65 16.62 -6.89 -8.86
CA MET A 65 17.58 -6.29 -7.92
C MET A 65 17.20 -4.84 -7.61
N HIS A 66 16.85 -4.05 -8.63
CA HIS A 66 16.47 -2.64 -8.46
C HIS A 66 15.20 -2.49 -7.63
N LEU A 67 14.15 -3.25 -7.97
CA LEU A 67 12.86 -3.19 -7.29
C LEU A 67 12.92 -3.88 -5.92
N GLY A 68 13.52 -5.05 -5.80
CA GLY A 68 13.58 -5.78 -4.54
C GLY A 68 14.64 -5.29 -3.56
N GLY A 69 15.59 -4.46 -4.01
CA GLY A 69 16.80 -4.18 -3.23
C GLY A 69 17.67 -5.43 -3.04
N PHE A 70 17.48 -6.44 -3.89
CA PHE A 70 18.11 -7.75 -3.76
C PHE A 70 19.56 -7.74 -4.21
N GLY A 71 20.36 -8.60 -3.58
CA GLY A 71 21.59 -9.10 -4.22
C GLY A 71 21.26 -10.06 -5.36
N PHE A 72 22.25 -10.36 -6.21
CA PHE A 72 22.06 -11.21 -7.39
C PHE A 72 21.38 -12.54 -7.07
N ARG A 73 21.85 -13.27 -6.05
CA ARG A 73 21.30 -14.60 -5.66
C ARG A 73 19.82 -14.53 -5.30
N ASP A 74 19.44 -13.52 -4.52
CA ASP A 74 18.07 -13.31 -4.08
C ASP A 74 17.17 -12.91 -5.24
N ALA A 75 17.66 -12.11 -6.19
CA ALA A 75 16.96 -11.79 -7.42
C ALA A 75 16.70 -13.05 -8.27
N VAL A 76 17.68 -13.94 -8.43
CA VAL A 76 17.50 -15.23 -9.13
C VAL A 76 16.43 -16.08 -8.45
N ALA A 77 16.53 -16.24 -7.13
CA ALA A 77 15.60 -17.03 -6.34
C ALA A 77 14.17 -16.45 -6.39
N TRP A 78 14.06 -15.13 -6.36
CA TRP A 78 12.78 -14.43 -6.48
C TRP A 78 12.13 -14.67 -7.84
N LEU A 79 12.90 -14.51 -8.92
CA LEU A 79 12.42 -14.72 -10.29
C LEU A 79 11.94 -16.15 -10.50
N GLY A 80 12.70 -17.15 -10.06
CA GLY A 80 12.30 -18.56 -10.17
C GLY A 80 11.09 -18.91 -9.33
N GLY A 81 10.97 -18.34 -8.12
CA GLY A 81 9.80 -18.55 -7.25
C GLY A 81 8.56 -17.74 -7.64
N THR A 82 8.67 -16.72 -8.49
CA THR A 82 7.51 -15.92 -8.98
C THR A 82 7.04 -16.37 -10.35
N HIS A 83 7.96 -16.68 -11.26
CA HIS A 83 7.67 -16.94 -12.68
C HIS A 83 7.99 -18.36 -13.12
N GLY A 84 8.44 -19.21 -12.20
CA GLY A 84 8.81 -20.60 -12.47
C GLY A 84 10.31 -20.76 -12.73
N ARG A 85 10.86 -21.89 -12.28
CA ARG A 85 12.30 -22.18 -12.36
C ARG A 85 12.82 -22.21 -13.80
N GLU A 86 12.08 -22.82 -14.72
CA GLU A 86 12.53 -22.98 -16.11
C GLU A 86 12.68 -21.62 -16.79
N ALA A 87 11.70 -20.74 -16.67
CA ALA A 87 11.76 -19.37 -17.20
C ALA A 87 12.92 -18.57 -16.59
N ALA A 88 13.14 -18.71 -15.28
CA ALA A 88 14.27 -18.07 -14.61
C ALA A 88 15.63 -18.59 -15.12
N VAL A 89 15.79 -19.90 -15.32
CA VAL A 89 17.03 -20.48 -15.87
C VAL A 89 17.24 -20.06 -17.33
N GLN A 90 16.19 -19.99 -18.15
CA GLN A 90 16.30 -19.55 -19.56
C GLN A 90 16.74 -18.10 -19.72
N THR A 91 16.57 -17.27 -18.68
CA THR A 91 17.06 -15.88 -18.64
C THR A 91 18.60 -15.79 -18.64
N TYR A 92 19.31 -16.90 -18.40
CA TYR A 92 20.77 -16.96 -18.35
C TYR A 92 21.41 -17.49 -19.64
N GLN A 93 22.59 -16.95 -19.97
CA GLN A 93 23.51 -17.56 -20.95
C GLN A 93 23.94 -18.96 -20.51
N ALA A 94 24.32 -19.82 -21.46
CA ALA A 94 24.51 -21.26 -21.26
C ALA A 94 25.40 -21.62 -20.04
N GLU A 95 26.52 -20.94 -19.84
CA GLU A 95 27.44 -21.19 -18.71
C GLU A 95 26.86 -20.72 -17.37
N ALA A 96 26.08 -19.64 -17.37
CA ALA A 96 25.43 -19.08 -16.18
C ALA A 96 24.17 -19.88 -15.74
N ARG A 97 23.62 -20.74 -16.61
CA ARG A 97 22.47 -21.60 -16.28
C ARG A 97 22.76 -22.56 -15.14
N HIS A 98 23.95 -23.16 -15.10
CA HIS A 98 24.34 -24.05 -14.01
C HIS A 98 24.45 -23.33 -12.67
N GLN A 99 24.87 -22.06 -12.68
CA GLN A 99 24.91 -21.24 -11.48
C GLN A 99 23.48 -20.87 -11.03
N ALA A 100 22.60 -20.49 -11.96
CA ALA A 100 21.21 -20.19 -11.67
C ALA A 100 20.45 -21.40 -11.08
N THR A 101 20.63 -22.59 -11.66
CA THR A 101 20.05 -23.84 -11.13
C THR A 101 20.51 -24.11 -9.70
N ARG A 102 21.83 -24.00 -9.42
CA ARG A 102 22.37 -24.16 -8.06
C ARG A 102 21.81 -23.14 -7.07
N ILE A 103 21.65 -21.88 -7.49
CA ILE A 103 21.04 -20.85 -6.64
C ILE A 103 19.60 -21.22 -6.33
N LEU A 104 18.80 -21.61 -7.33
CA LEU A 104 17.41 -21.99 -7.15
C LEU A 104 17.23 -23.26 -6.28
N ASP A 105 18.20 -24.19 -6.31
CA ASP A 105 18.18 -25.40 -5.47
C ASP A 105 18.49 -25.10 -4.01
N SER A 106 19.29 -24.07 -3.74
CA SER A 106 19.84 -23.78 -2.42
C SER A 106 19.28 -22.53 -1.75
N THR A 107 18.58 -21.67 -2.49
CA THR A 107 18.13 -20.35 -2.02
C THR A 107 16.62 -20.26 -2.14
N PRO A 108 15.87 -20.16 -1.02
CA PRO A 108 14.42 -19.99 -1.06
C PRO A 108 14.05 -18.63 -1.66
N LYS A 109 12.85 -18.53 -2.23
CA LYS A 109 12.30 -17.26 -2.73
C LYS A 109 12.29 -16.22 -1.59
N PRO A 110 12.98 -15.08 -1.72
CA PRO A 110 12.92 -14.04 -0.70
C PRO A 110 11.52 -13.41 -0.66
N LYS A 111 11.04 -13.09 0.55
CA LYS A 111 9.88 -12.21 0.71
C LYS A 111 10.31 -10.77 0.41
N LEU A 112 9.39 -9.97 -0.11
CA LEU A 112 9.63 -8.52 -0.19
C LEU A 112 9.64 -7.96 1.23
N GLU A 113 10.81 -7.52 1.67
CA GLU A 113 11.02 -7.02 3.03
C GLU A 113 10.21 -5.76 3.30
N ILE A 114 9.89 -5.57 4.58
CA ILE A 114 9.29 -4.35 5.08
C ILE A 114 10.35 -3.24 4.93
N PRO A 115 10.08 -2.13 4.23
CA PRO A 115 11.11 -1.12 3.99
C PRO A 115 11.61 -0.49 5.28
N GLU A 116 12.93 -0.31 5.40
CA GLU A 116 13.55 0.39 6.53
C GLU A 116 13.20 1.89 6.55
N PRO A 117 13.13 2.52 7.74
CA PRO A 117 12.99 3.96 7.87
C PRO A 117 14.13 4.76 7.24
N ASP A 118 13.78 5.79 6.47
CA ASP A 118 14.68 6.83 5.99
C ASP A 118 14.23 8.21 6.54
N PRO A 119 14.88 8.71 7.60
CA PRO A 119 14.57 10.00 8.20
C PRO A 119 14.65 11.17 7.20
N LYS A 120 15.48 11.07 6.15
CA LYS A 120 15.63 12.14 5.13
C LYS A 120 14.36 12.32 4.30
N LYS A 121 13.47 11.33 4.28
CA LYS A 121 12.20 11.37 3.53
C LYS A 121 11.00 11.65 4.43
N LEU A 122 11.17 11.69 5.76
CA LEU A 122 10.06 11.82 6.71
C LEU A 122 9.27 13.12 6.52
N ALA A 123 9.95 14.26 6.33
CA ALA A 123 9.29 15.55 6.11
C ALA A 123 8.33 15.53 4.90
N ARG A 124 8.69 14.80 3.83
CA ARG A 124 7.80 14.62 2.66
C ARG A 124 6.55 13.82 3.03
N VAL A 125 6.71 12.71 3.74
CA VAL A 125 5.59 11.88 4.17
C VAL A 125 4.65 12.65 5.10
N MET A 126 5.20 13.41 6.05
CA MET A 126 4.41 14.28 6.91
C MET A 126 3.63 15.30 6.10
N ASN A 127 4.28 16.07 5.23
CA ASN A 127 3.63 17.05 4.35
C ASN A 127 2.54 16.42 3.45
N TYR A 128 2.78 15.21 2.95
CA TYR A 128 1.76 14.49 2.19
C TYR A 128 0.53 14.16 3.06
N LEU A 129 0.72 13.57 4.23
CA LEU A 129 -0.40 13.18 5.09
C LEU A 129 -1.16 14.37 5.68
N THR A 130 -0.45 15.43 6.07
CA THR A 130 -1.08 16.63 6.64
C THR A 130 -1.68 17.52 5.56
N ASN A 131 -0.87 17.99 4.61
CA ASN A 131 -1.31 19.02 3.66
C ASN A 131 -2.07 18.45 2.45
N THR A 132 -1.70 17.25 1.97
CA THR A 132 -2.39 16.64 0.81
C THR A 132 -3.60 15.80 1.24
N ARG A 133 -3.47 15.05 2.34
CA ARG A 133 -4.53 14.16 2.85
C ARG A 133 -5.36 14.81 3.97
N GLY A 134 -4.97 15.95 4.53
CA GLY A 134 -5.77 16.65 5.54
C GLY A 134 -5.76 15.98 6.91
N ILE A 135 -4.91 14.98 7.14
CA ILE A 135 -4.86 14.27 8.43
C ILE A 135 -4.20 15.19 9.47
N PRO A 136 -4.82 15.41 10.65
CA PRO A 136 -4.23 16.24 11.69
C PRO A 136 -2.80 15.81 12.06
N GLU A 137 -1.91 16.79 12.21
CA GLU A 137 -0.49 16.55 12.50
C GLU A 137 -0.28 15.70 13.76
N GLN A 138 -1.08 15.92 14.81
CA GLN A 138 -1.01 15.12 16.04
C GLN A 138 -1.25 13.61 15.80
N ILE A 139 -2.16 13.25 14.88
CA ILE A 139 -2.43 11.85 14.53
C ILE A 139 -1.23 11.26 13.76
N VAL A 140 -0.64 12.04 12.84
CA VAL A 140 0.56 11.64 12.10
C VAL A 140 1.76 11.43 13.03
N ASN A 141 2.03 12.39 13.91
CA ASN A 141 3.14 12.31 14.87
C ASN A 141 2.94 11.13 15.84
N THR A 142 1.74 10.92 16.37
CA THR A 142 1.45 9.76 17.23
C THR A 142 1.69 8.44 16.51
N ALA A 143 1.39 8.35 15.21
CA ALA A 143 1.65 7.15 14.42
C ALA A 143 3.14 6.92 14.20
N ILE A 144 3.92 7.99 13.98
CA ILE A 144 5.39 7.93 13.85
C ILE A 144 6.02 7.49 15.18
N ASP A 145 5.67 8.16 16.29
CA ASP A 145 6.22 7.89 17.62
C ASP A 145 5.96 6.46 18.08
N LYS A 146 4.83 5.87 17.68
CA LYS A 146 4.45 4.49 18.00
C LYS A 146 5.03 3.46 17.02
N GLY A 147 5.87 3.86 16.07
CA GLY A 147 6.40 2.95 15.02
C GLY A 147 5.29 2.32 14.19
N ARG A 148 4.22 3.08 13.92
CA ARG A 148 3.10 2.69 13.06
C ARG A 148 3.19 3.32 11.68
N LEU A 149 3.97 4.38 11.53
CA LEU A 149 4.17 5.09 10.28
C LEU A 149 5.63 5.54 10.17
N TRP A 150 6.23 5.37 9.00
CA TRP A 150 7.53 5.95 8.67
C TRP A 150 7.63 6.27 7.18
N ALA A 151 8.74 6.89 6.77
CA ALA A 151 9.10 7.07 5.38
C ALA A 151 10.18 6.06 4.97
N ASP A 152 10.06 5.45 3.80
CA ASP A 152 11.16 4.65 3.24
C ASP A 152 12.10 5.49 2.36
N LYS A 153 13.17 4.85 1.86
CA LYS A 153 14.16 5.48 0.95
C LYS A 153 13.56 6.05 -0.33
N PHE A 154 12.42 5.54 -0.77
CA PHE A 154 11.71 6.03 -1.95
C PHE A 154 10.74 7.16 -1.60
N GLY A 155 10.54 7.49 -0.33
CA GLY A 155 9.59 8.49 0.13
C GLY A 155 8.15 7.99 0.12
N ASN A 156 7.92 6.67 0.20
CA ASN A 156 6.59 6.13 0.48
C ASN A 156 6.24 6.37 1.96
N ALA A 157 4.98 6.66 2.24
CA ALA A 157 4.41 6.51 3.57
C ALA A 157 4.22 5.00 3.82
N VAL A 158 4.90 4.46 4.82
CA VAL A 158 4.88 3.04 5.16
C VAL A 158 4.12 2.85 6.47
N PHE A 159 3.00 2.14 6.41
CA PHE A 159 2.11 1.90 7.53
C PHE A 159 2.30 0.49 8.06
N ALA A 160 2.62 0.34 9.35
CA ALA A 160 2.88 -0.96 9.98
C ALA A 160 1.59 -1.78 10.06
N LEU A 161 1.55 -2.90 9.34
CA LEU A 161 0.50 -3.90 9.48
C LEU A 161 0.89 -4.87 10.59
N ARG A 162 -0.07 -5.17 11.46
CA ARG A 162 0.14 -5.97 12.66
C ARG A 162 -0.87 -7.09 12.77
N THR A 163 -0.45 -8.16 13.40
CA THR A 163 -1.34 -9.21 13.91
C THR A 163 -2.07 -8.72 15.16
N LEU A 164 -3.10 -9.46 15.61
CA LEU A 164 -3.93 -9.07 16.77
C LEU A 164 -3.16 -9.01 18.09
N ASP A 165 -2.09 -9.79 18.22
CA ASP A 165 -1.14 -9.74 19.34
C ASP A 165 -0.20 -8.52 19.29
N GLY A 166 -0.33 -7.68 18.27
CA GLY A 166 0.43 -6.44 18.10
C GLY A 166 1.79 -6.59 17.42
N LYS A 167 2.19 -7.81 17.01
CA LYS A 167 3.43 -8.04 16.28
C LYS A 167 3.33 -7.48 14.86
N MET A 168 4.40 -6.83 14.38
CA MET A 168 4.47 -6.38 12.98
C MET A 168 4.53 -7.59 12.05
N SER A 169 3.60 -7.68 11.12
CA SER A 169 3.52 -8.74 10.11
C SER A 169 3.90 -8.25 8.72
N GLY A 170 3.60 -6.99 8.40
CA GLY A 170 3.85 -6.40 7.09
C GLY A 170 3.74 -4.90 7.10
N ALA A 171 3.64 -4.32 5.90
CA ALA A 171 3.41 -2.91 5.73
C ALA A 171 2.55 -2.59 4.50
N GLU A 172 1.69 -1.59 4.63
CA GLU A 172 1.03 -0.92 3.52
C GLU A 172 1.89 0.26 3.09
N LEU A 173 2.19 0.37 1.79
CA LEU A 173 2.99 1.43 1.21
C LEU A 173 2.09 2.37 0.40
N ARG A 174 2.27 3.67 0.61
CA ARG A 174 1.66 4.72 -0.20
C ARG A 174 2.69 5.68 -0.76
N GLY A 175 2.79 5.75 -2.09
CA GLY A 175 3.62 6.76 -2.76
C GLY A 175 3.11 8.18 -2.49
N THR A 176 4.04 9.10 -2.24
CA THR A 176 3.72 10.49 -1.82
C THR A 176 3.97 11.55 -2.89
N TYR A 177 4.47 11.14 -4.06
CA TYR A 177 4.63 12.04 -5.22
C TYR A 177 3.33 12.17 -6.01
N SER A 178 3.36 12.99 -7.05
CA SER A 178 2.22 13.25 -7.95
C SER A 178 1.62 11.98 -8.56
N LYS A 179 2.43 10.92 -8.74
CA LYS A 179 1.97 9.63 -9.22
C LYS A 179 1.74 8.67 -8.04
N PRO A 180 0.48 8.29 -7.75
CA PRO A 180 0.19 7.44 -6.60
C PRO A 180 0.69 6.01 -6.84
N PHE A 181 1.40 5.47 -5.85
CA PHE A 181 1.70 4.04 -5.72
C PHE A 181 0.96 3.46 -4.51
N HIS A 182 0.54 2.20 -4.60
CA HIS A 182 0.03 1.44 -3.47
C HIS A 182 0.62 0.03 -3.52
N GLY A 183 1.09 -0.47 -2.39
CA GLY A 183 1.68 -1.80 -2.32
C GLY A 183 1.65 -2.38 -0.93
N ILE A 184 1.92 -3.68 -0.83
CA ILE A 184 2.01 -4.42 0.42
C ILE A 184 3.38 -5.09 0.48
N ARG A 185 3.99 -5.08 1.66
CA ARG A 185 5.29 -5.72 1.96
C ARG A 185 5.15 -6.61 3.19
N GLY A 186 5.97 -7.64 3.30
CA GLY A 186 5.82 -8.67 4.34
C GLY A 186 4.50 -9.46 4.22
N ASP A 187 4.03 -9.97 5.35
CA ASP A 187 2.79 -10.72 5.46
C ASP A 187 1.57 -9.79 5.63
N ARG A 188 0.37 -10.32 5.34
CA ARG A 188 -0.88 -9.56 5.54
C ARG A 188 -1.10 -9.28 7.03
N GLY A 189 -1.81 -8.20 7.32
CA GLY A 189 -2.12 -7.76 8.68
C GLY A 189 -2.98 -6.51 8.67
N LEU A 190 -3.25 -5.99 9.87
CA LEU A 190 -4.16 -4.88 10.07
C LEU A 190 -3.41 -3.65 10.56
N TYR A 191 -3.83 -2.48 10.11
CA TYR A 191 -3.36 -1.22 10.65
C TYR A 191 -4.27 -0.78 11.80
N PHE A 192 -3.70 -0.40 12.94
CA PHE A 192 -4.47 0.02 14.12
C PHE A 192 -4.18 1.47 14.48
N THR A 193 -5.22 2.26 14.70
CA THR A 193 -5.10 3.63 15.21
C THR A 193 -6.29 4.01 16.09
N GLY A 194 -6.24 5.18 16.74
CA GLY A 194 -7.30 5.63 17.65
C GLY A 194 -7.22 5.04 19.06
N LYS A 195 -8.36 4.99 19.75
CA LYS A 195 -8.45 4.71 21.19
C LYS A 195 -9.15 3.38 21.47
N ALA A 196 -8.40 2.41 22.00
CA ALA A 196 -8.94 1.11 22.41
C ALA A 196 -9.92 1.19 23.61
N ALA A 197 -9.78 2.21 24.46
CA ALA A 197 -10.55 2.33 25.70
C ALA A 197 -12.06 2.53 25.50
N SER A 198 -12.50 3.05 24.35
CA SER A 198 -13.92 3.32 24.06
C SER A 198 -14.77 2.08 23.82
N LYS A 199 -14.14 0.90 23.65
CA LYS A 199 -14.81 -0.34 23.23
C LYS A 199 -15.63 -0.18 21.95
N LEU A 200 -15.27 0.76 21.08
CA LEU A 200 -15.82 0.93 19.73
C LEU A 200 -14.74 0.58 18.70
N ALA A 201 -14.96 -0.46 17.89
CA ALA A 201 -14.03 -0.90 16.85
C ALA A 201 -14.63 -0.70 15.46
N VAL A 202 -14.00 0.15 14.66
CA VAL A 202 -14.44 0.51 13.31
C VAL A 202 -13.48 -0.07 12.28
N PHE A 203 -14.01 -0.85 11.33
CA PHE A 203 -13.21 -1.42 10.25
C PHE A 203 -13.32 -0.60 8.97
N VAL A 204 -12.17 -0.29 8.34
CA VAL A 204 -12.06 0.51 7.11
C VAL A 204 -11.07 -0.12 6.12
N GLU A 205 -10.97 0.35 4.87
CA GLU A 205 -10.22 -0.38 3.83
C GLU A 205 -8.71 -0.18 3.89
N SER A 206 -8.23 1.00 4.28
CA SER A 206 -6.80 1.35 4.24
C SER A 206 -6.31 2.08 5.49
N SER A 207 -4.99 2.14 5.66
CA SER A 207 -4.37 2.87 6.77
C SER A 207 -4.67 4.37 6.74
N ILE A 208 -4.76 4.95 5.54
CA ILE A 208 -5.10 6.37 5.37
C ILE A 208 -6.57 6.63 5.71
N GLU A 209 -7.49 5.75 5.33
CA GLU A 209 -8.88 5.82 5.78
C GLU A 209 -8.96 5.70 7.30
N ALA A 210 -8.17 4.82 7.91
CA ALA A 210 -8.19 4.63 9.36
C ALA A 210 -7.77 5.90 10.11
N MET A 211 -6.71 6.56 9.64
CA MET A 211 -6.29 7.86 10.20
C MET A 211 -7.30 8.97 9.90
N SER A 212 -7.96 8.94 8.73
CA SER A 212 -8.97 9.94 8.36
C SER A 212 -10.24 9.80 9.20
N TYR A 213 -10.70 8.57 9.41
CA TYR A 213 -11.84 8.26 10.26
C TYR A 213 -11.54 8.61 11.73
N GLN A 214 -10.34 8.29 12.23
CA GLN A 214 -9.91 8.70 13.58
C GLN A 214 -9.98 10.21 13.77
N ALA A 215 -9.63 11.00 12.75
CA ALA A 215 -9.72 12.46 12.82
C ALA A 215 -11.16 12.96 13.00
N LEU A 216 -12.13 12.25 12.42
CA LEU A 216 -13.56 12.57 12.53
C LEU A 216 -14.19 11.99 13.81
N ASN A 217 -13.67 10.85 14.29
CA ASN A 217 -14.23 10.07 15.39
C ASN A 217 -13.09 9.69 16.38
N PRO A 218 -12.63 10.64 17.22
CA PRO A 218 -11.41 10.48 18.01
C PRO A 218 -11.51 9.43 19.12
N GLU A 219 -12.72 8.99 19.46
CA GLU A 219 -12.94 7.95 20.45
C GLU A 219 -12.85 6.53 19.89
N ALA A 220 -12.94 6.31 18.57
CA ALA A 220 -12.94 4.96 18.02
C ALA A 220 -11.54 4.32 18.04
N LEU A 221 -11.49 3.00 18.25
CA LEU A 221 -10.41 2.16 17.74
C LEU A 221 -10.70 1.90 16.26
N VAL A 222 -9.77 2.26 15.38
CA VAL A 222 -9.95 2.13 13.94
C VAL A 222 -8.97 1.12 13.38
N ILE A 223 -9.50 0.18 12.59
CA ILE A 223 -8.78 -0.96 12.01
C ILE A 223 -8.81 -0.83 10.49
N GLY A 224 -7.66 -0.46 9.90
CA GLY A 224 -7.44 -0.46 8.46
C GLY A 224 -7.09 -1.86 7.97
N THR A 225 -7.86 -2.39 7.01
CA THR A 225 -7.68 -3.78 6.54
C THR A 225 -6.55 -3.94 5.53
N ALA A 226 -6.18 -2.90 4.78
CA ALA A 226 -5.09 -2.88 3.80
C ALA A 226 -5.12 -4.06 2.81
N GLY A 227 -6.32 -4.45 2.37
CA GLY A 227 -6.52 -5.61 1.49
C GLY A 227 -6.19 -6.96 2.15
N SER A 228 -6.32 -7.05 3.48
CA SER A 228 -6.18 -8.30 4.22
C SER A 228 -7.13 -9.40 3.75
N THR A 229 -6.76 -10.64 4.05
CA THR A 229 -7.59 -11.80 3.73
C THR A 229 -8.88 -11.79 4.55
N ARG A 230 -9.88 -12.56 4.08
CA ARG A 230 -11.13 -12.78 4.82
C ARG A 230 -10.86 -13.27 6.24
N ASP A 231 -9.96 -14.23 6.41
CA ASP A 231 -9.69 -14.85 7.72
C ASP A 231 -9.09 -13.85 8.71
N ILE A 232 -8.19 -12.97 8.26
CA ILE A 232 -7.63 -11.91 9.11
C ILE A 232 -8.71 -10.92 9.53
N LEU A 233 -9.54 -10.47 8.58
CA LEU A 233 -10.66 -9.56 8.85
C LEU A 233 -11.66 -10.17 9.85
N GLN A 234 -12.18 -11.36 9.55
CA GLN A 234 -13.20 -12.01 10.37
C GLN A 234 -12.64 -12.45 11.72
N GLY A 235 -11.40 -12.93 11.77
CA GLY A 235 -10.72 -13.28 13.02
C GLY A 235 -10.54 -12.09 13.95
N ALA A 236 -10.17 -10.93 13.40
CA ALA A 236 -10.08 -9.69 14.17
C ALA A 236 -11.43 -9.21 14.71
N ALA A 237 -12.47 -9.25 13.89
CA ALA A 237 -13.81 -8.88 14.29
C ALA A 237 -14.33 -9.75 15.44
N LYS A 238 -14.20 -11.08 15.32
CA LYS A 238 -14.55 -12.05 16.37
C LYS A 238 -13.78 -11.82 17.66
N HIS A 239 -12.47 -11.59 17.55
CA HIS A 239 -11.62 -11.35 18.71
C HIS A 239 -12.03 -10.08 19.47
N LEU A 240 -12.28 -8.98 18.75
CA LEU A 240 -12.71 -7.72 19.35
C LEU A 240 -14.13 -7.82 19.93
N GLU A 241 -15.06 -8.49 19.25
CA GLU A 241 -16.39 -8.77 19.80
C GLU A 241 -16.30 -9.55 21.12
N GLY A 242 -15.48 -10.61 21.17
CA GLY A 242 -15.25 -11.39 22.39
C GLY A 242 -14.62 -10.58 23.54
N GLN A 243 -13.96 -9.46 23.23
CA GLN A 243 -13.43 -8.51 24.21
C GLN A 243 -14.45 -7.40 24.59
N GLY A 244 -15.69 -7.52 24.13
CA GLY A 244 -16.78 -6.59 24.42
C GLY A 244 -16.74 -5.31 23.57
N TYR A 245 -16.07 -5.30 22.42
CA TYR A 245 -16.14 -4.17 21.51
C TYR A 245 -17.46 -4.19 20.72
N LYS A 246 -18.07 -3.02 20.57
CA LYS A 246 -19.05 -2.77 19.52
C LYS A 246 -18.32 -2.72 18.18
N ILE A 247 -18.75 -3.54 17.23
CA ILE A 247 -18.16 -3.63 15.89
C ILE A 247 -18.96 -2.78 14.91
N VAL A 248 -18.25 -1.94 14.15
CA VAL A 248 -18.82 -1.03 13.16
C VAL A 248 -18.20 -1.28 11.79
N ASP A 249 -19.06 -1.39 10.79
CA ASP A 249 -18.72 -1.39 9.37
C ASP A 249 -18.52 0.06 8.91
N GLY A 250 -17.26 0.45 8.73
CA GLY A 250 -16.85 1.74 8.19
C GLY A 250 -16.20 1.64 6.81
N PHE A 251 -16.52 0.64 5.97
CA PHE A 251 -15.85 0.53 4.66
C PHE A 251 -16.29 1.62 3.66
N ASN A 252 -15.56 1.77 2.54
CA ASN A 252 -15.81 2.82 1.54
C ASN A 252 -17.20 2.71 0.91
N ALA A 253 -17.77 3.82 0.45
CA ALA A 253 -19.09 3.86 -0.18
C ALA A 253 -19.06 3.34 -1.63
N ASP A 254 -18.62 2.09 -1.82
CA ASP A 254 -18.56 1.40 -3.11
C ASP A 254 -18.81 -0.12 -2.98
N LYS A 255 -18.88 -0.82 -4.12
CA LYS A 255 -19.14 -2.26 -4.18
C LYS A 255 -18.07 -3.13 -3.50
N ALA A 256 -16.82 -2.66 -3.41
CA ALA A 256 -15.79 -3.39 -2.69
C ALA A 256 -16.02 -3.27 -1.18
N GLY A 257 -16.30 -2.06 -0.70
CA GLY A 257 -16.65 -1.80 0.68
C GLY A 257 -17.98 -2.42 1.13
N ASP A 258 -18.95 -2.61 0.23
CA ASP A 258 -20.16 -3.38 0.49
C ASP A 258 -19.81 -4.84 0.85
N ARG A 259 -19.01 -5.50 0.00
CA ARG A 259 -18.60 -6.89 0.18
C ARG A 259 -17.74 -7.11 1.43
N LEU A 260 -16.92 -6.12 1.81
CA LEU A 260 -16.16 -6.18 3.06
C LEU A 260 -17.09 -6.04 4.27
N GLY A 261 -18.10 -5.17 4.19
CA GLY A 261 -19.13 -5.01 5.22
C GLY A 261 -19.93 -6.30 5.45
N ASP A 262 -20.32 -6.99 4.38
CA ASP A 262 -21.02 -8.28 4.48
C ASP A 262 -20.14 -9.35 5.17
N ARG A 263 -18.86 -9.44 4.79
CA ARG A 263 -17.91 -10.36 5.45
C ARG A 263 -17.71 -10.04 6.92
N LEU A 264 -17.74 -8.76 7.30
CA LEU A 264 -17.64 -8.33 8.69
C LEU A 264 -18.88 -8.77 9.48
N LYS A 265 -20.08 -8.56 8.93
CA LYS A 265 -21.36 -9.00 9.53
C LYS A 265 -21.42 -10.51 9.71
N GLU A 266 -20.99 -11.28 8.72
CA GLU A 266 -20.92 -12.75 8.81
C GLU A 266 -19.99 -13.25 9.94
N ALA A 267 -19.05 -12.42 10.39
CA ALA A 267 -18.05 -12.84 11.36
C ALA A 267 -18.54 -12.76 12.80
N VAL A 268 -19.47 -11.87 13.11
CA VAL A 268 -19.81 -11.49 14.49
C VAL A 268 -21.28 -11.80 14.79
N SER A 269 -21.59 -11.94 16.08
CA SER A 269 -22.96 -12.25 16.53
C SER A 269 -23.83 -11.01 16.73
N GLN A 270 -23.21 -9.86 17.02
CA GLN A 270 -23.90 -8.59 17.22
C GLN A 270 -24.43 -7.99 15.91
N GLU A 271 -25.42 -7.12 16.03
CA GLU A 271 -25.81 -6.24 14.94
C GLU A 271 -24.66 -5.26 14.64
N VAL A 272 -24.20 -5.25 13.39
CA VAL A 272 -23.11 -4.36 12.94
C VAL A 272 -23.71 -3.07 12.39
N GLU A 273 -23.50 -1.97 13.12
CA GLU A 273 -23.82 -0.63 12.63
C GLU A 273 -22.97 -0.32 11.40
N ARG A 274 -23.62 0.24 10.38
CA ARG A 274 -22.97 0.65 9.13
C ARG A 274 -22.85 2.16 9.07
N GLN A 275 -21.61 2.63 9.03
CA GLN A 275 -21.27 4.02 8.83
C GLN A 275 -20.58 4.20 7.48
N ARG A 276 -20.92 5.25 6.74
CA ARG A 276 -20.37 5.51 5.40
C ARG A 276 -19.98 6.98 5.25
N PRO A 277 -18.93 7.29 4.47
CA PRO A 277 -18.66 8.66 4.06
C PRO A 277 -19.85 9.18 3.24
N THR A 278 -20.20 10.46 3.42
CA THR A 278 -21.37 11.08 2.75
C THR A 278 -20.95 12.13 1.73
N ALA A 279 -19.79 12.75 1.89
CA ALA A 279 -19.23 13.74 0.97
C ALA A 279 -18.50 13.11 -0.24
N GLY A 280 -18.38 11.78 -0.29
CA GLY A 280 -17.73 11.08 -1.39
C GLY A 280 -17.52 9.59 -1.12
N LYS A 281 -16.61 8.98 -1.88
CA LYS A 281 -16.40 7.52 -1.86
C LYS A 281 -15.61 6.99 -0.65
N ASP A 282 -14.78 7.82 -0.02
CA ASP A 282 -13.88 7.40 1.06
C ASP A 282 -13.81 8.41 2.21
N TRP A 283 -13.34 7.96 3.38
CA TRP A 283 -13.24 8.79 4.59
C TRP A 283 -12.24 9.93 4.49
N ASN A 284 -11.28 9.87 3.57
CA ASN A 284 -10.37 10.99 3.38
C ASN A 284 -11.02 12.14 2.61
N ILE A 285 -11.88 11.83 1.64
CA ILE A 285 -12.72 12.82 0.98
C ILE A 285 -13.66 13.46 2.00
N GLU A 286 -14.28 12.66 2.87
CA GLU A 286 -15.13 13.13 3.97
C GLU A 286 -14.37 14.10 4.88
N LEU A 287 -13.21 13.71 5.42
CA LEU A 287 -12.39 14.55 6.27
C LEU A 287 -12.08 15.91 5.63
N LYS A 288 -11.64 15.89 4.37
CA LYS A 288 -11.32 17.11 3.64
C LYS A 288 -12.55 17.97 3.37
N ALA A 289 -13.74 17.37 3.21
CA ALA A 289 -14.97 18.12 3.03
C ALA A 289 -15.38 18.84 4.31
N GLN A 290 -15.34 18.14 5.46
CA GLN A 290 -15.61 18.71 6.78
C GLN A 290 -14.67 19.87 7.12
N GLN A 291 -13.37 19.72 6.85
CA GLN A 291 -12.39 20.79 7.07
C GLN A 291 -12.66 22.02 6.20
N ARG A 292 -13.06 21.83 4.93
CA ARG A 292 -13.43 22.95 4.04
C ARG A 292 -14.71 23.65 4.52
N ALA A 293 -15.68 22.91 5.05
CA ALA A 293 -16.90 23.49 5.59
C ALA A 293 -16.58 24.35 6.82
N ALA A 294 -15.84 23.81 7.79
CA ALA A 294 -15.41 24.52 9.00
C ALA A 294 -14.57 25.78 8.68
N ALA A 295 -13.70 25.74 7.66
CA ALA A 295 -12.92 26.90 7.24
C ALA A 295 -13.79 28.02 6.63
N LYS A 296 -14.89 27.68 5.95
CA LYS A 296 -15.83 28.65 5.38
C LYS A 296 -16.68 29.31 6.47
N GLU A 297 -17.12 28.54 7.46
CA GLU A 297 -17.87 29.07 8.62
C GLU A 297 -17.01 30.04 9.46
N ASN A 298 -15.70 29.81 9.52
CA ASN A 298 -14.76 30.68 10.25
C ASN A 298 -14.23 31.88 9.44
N THR A 299 -14.70 32.12 8.22
CA THR A 299 -14.35 33.32 7.44
C THR A 299 -15.55 34.28 7.42
N PRO A 300 -15.55 35.37 8.22
CA PRO A 300 -16.65 36.34 8.21
C PRO A 300 -16.82 36.95 6.83
N GLY A 301 -18.08 37.03 6.36
CA GLY A 301 -18.43 37.62 5.07
C GLY A 301 -17.90 39.05 4.94
N LYS A 302 -17.37 39.37 3.74
CA LYS A 302 -17.12 40.76 3.34
C LYS A 302 -18.37 41.59 3.61
N LEU A 303 -18.22 42.60 4.47
CA LEU A 303 -19.20 43.65 4.71
C LEU A 303 -19.73 44.17 3.36
N GLU A 304 -21.05 44.12 3.21
CA GLU A 304 -21.78 44.81 2.15
C GLU A 304 -21.39 46.30 2.19
N ALA A 305 -20.97 46.84 1.05
CA ALA A 305 -20.76 48.26 0.89
C ALA A 305 -22.11 48.97 1.01
N GLU A 306 -22.21 49.90 1.97
CA GLU A 306 -23.34 50.83 2.06
C GLU A 306 -23.44 51.65 0.76
N PRO A 307 -24.67 51.96 0.28
CA PRO A 307 -24.83 52.88 -0.82
C PRO A 307 -24.61 54.31 -0.30
N GLU A 308 -23.57 54.98 -0.80
CA GLU A 308 -23.37 56.43 -0.60
C GLU A 308 -24.59 57.20 -1.13
N ARG A 309 -25.08 58.12 -0.31
CA ARG A 309 -26.07 59.15 -0.65
C ARG A 309 -25.39 60.39 -1.22
#